data_AF-A0AA42ZH37-F1
#
_entry.id   AF-A0AA42ZH37-F1
#
_cell.length_a   1.000
_cell.length_b   1.000
_cell.length_c   1.000
_cell.angle_alpha   90.00
_cell.angle_beta   90.00
_cell.angle_gamma   90.00
#
_symmetry.space_group_name_H-M   'P 1'
#
loop_
_entity.id
_entity.type
_entity.pdbx_description
1 polymer ?
#
loop_
_entity_poly.entity_id
_entity_poly.type
_entity_poly.pdbx_seq_one_letter_code
_entity_poly.pdbx_strand_id
1 'polypeptide(L)'
;MTFVRIFACLACFSVICTVAVGQGVPHPSISLDSAEGVWPPNSIVPGTEITFHIRLTNVGFAQPATAIINGFSVYGSDPAVTWEWIAWGDGPVDFSSLFDLVWAMNTYSLTGSGADTLGWGGVSTQYGAGLVDGFDSVAFWMNFRLAGDQSLIGHHLCLDSTYYPPSGGWMWRYDPPHGEVRPSWDGPHCFEIVHCCRGGVGNIDFDPEDRVDIADVIYLVDWMFSDYGGDPDDYGPPPFCPEEADIDGSGEIDISDLVVLIEFMFLGGFPMPDCP
;
A
#
# COMPACT_ATOMS: atom_id res chain seq x y z
N MET A 1 -75.96 19.38 -15.89
CA MET A 1 -75.30 18.72 -14.73
C MET A 1 -73.82 18.69 -15.03
N THR A 2 -73.09 19.64 -14.42
CA THR A 2 -71.68 19.94 -14.74
C THR A 2 -70.79 19.16 -13.76
N PHE A 3 -69.98 18.24 -14.26
CA PHE A 3 -69.01 17.49 -13.45
C PHE A 3 -67.72 18.30 -13.30
N VAL A 4 -67.46 18.79 -12.10
CA VAL A 4 -66.17 19.40 -11.70
C VAL A 4 -65.29 18.27 -11.16
N ARG A 5 -64.15 18.00 -11.82
CA ARG A 5 -63.11 17.09 -11.33
C ARG A 5 -62.12 17.89 -10.49
N ILE A 6 -62.05 17.61 -9.20
CA ILE A 6 -61.05 18.14 -8.26
C ILE A 6 -59.84 17.21 -8.34
N PHE A 7 -58.72 17.70 -8.87
CA PHE A 7 -57.41 17.05 -8.76
C PHE A 7 -56.80 17.43 -7.41
N ALA A 8 -56.69 16.46 -6.50
CA ALA A 8 -55.93 16.61 -5.26
C ALA A 8 -54.44 16.35 -5.56
N CYS A 9 -53.63 17.40 -5.46
CA CYS A 9 -52.19 17.34 -5.62
C CYS A 9 -51.55 16.80 -4.33
N LEU A 10 -51.08 15.56 -4.34
CA LEU A 10 -50.33 14.95 -3.24
C LEU A 10 -48.90 15.51 -3.26
N ALA A 11 -48.59 16.46 -2.39
CA ALA A 11 -47.22 16.93 -2.18
C ALA A 11 -46.46 15.91 -1.31
N CYS A 12 -45.56 15.15 -1.93
CA CYS A 12 -44.66 14.23 -1.26
C CYS A 12 -43.52 15.04 -0.60
N PHE A 13 -43.58 15.23 0.71
CA PHE A 13 -42.48 15.85 1.47
C PHE A 13 -41.35 14.81 1.64
N SER A 14 -40.33 14.91 0.80
CA SER A 14 -39.08 14.17 0.99
C SER A 14 -38.30 14.81 2.15
N VAL A 15 -38.28 14.14 3.30
CA VAL A 15 -37.41 14.49 4.42
C VAL A 15 -35.98 14.09 4.02
N ILE A 16 -35.19 15.08 3.60
CA ILE A 16 -33.75 14.90 3.39
C ILE A 16 -33.11 14.86 4.78
N CYS A 17 -32.85 13.66 5.30
CA CYS A 17 -31.97 13.45 6.44
C CYS A 17 -30.54 13.78 6.00
N THR A 18 -30.08 15.00 6.28
CA THR A 18 -28.67 15.36 6.17
C THR A 18 -27.94 14.70 7.33
N VAL A 19 -27.25 13.59 7.07
CA VAL A 19 -26.28 13.05 8.02
C VAL A 19 -25.15 14.05 8.07
N ALA A 20 -25.11 14.88 9.11
CA ALA A 20 -23.93 15.66 9.43
C ALA A 20 -22.84 14.67 9.82
N VAL A 21 -21.97 14.34 8.87
CA VAL A 21 -20.69 13.68 9.18
C VAL A 21 -19.94 14.67 10.05
N GLY A 22 -19.94 14.44 11.37
CA GLY A 22 -19.19 15.27 12.30
C GLY A 22 -17.74 15.28 11.84
N GLN A 23 -17.25 16.43 11.40
CA GLN A 23 -15.82 16.64 11.20
C GLN A 23 -15.18 16.34 12.56
N GLY A 24 -14.46 15.22 12.64
CA GLY A 24 -13.77 14.81 13.86
C GLY A 24 -12.93 15.98 14.37
N VAL A 25 -12.89 16.18 15.68
CA VAL A 25 -11.96 17.14 16.27
C VAL A 25 -10.56 16.74 15.81
N PRO A 26 -9.75 17.65 15.25
CA PRO A 26 -8.38 17.35 14.87
C PRO A 26 -7.66 16.69 16.04
N HIS A 27 -7.09 15.51 15.79
CA HIS A 27 -6.45 14.69 16.81
C HIS A 27 -5.17 14.10 16.22
N PRO A 28 -4.13 13.89 17.04
CA PRO A 28 -2.94 13.18 16.58
C PRO A 28 -3.29 11.83 15.97
N SER A 29 -2.68 11.52 14.83
CA SER A 29 -2.96 10.30 14.08
C SER A 29 -1.72 9.73 13.42
N ILE A 30 -1.80 8.44 13.12
CA ILE A 30 -0.89 7.69 12.28
C ILE A 30 -1.73 7.03 11.20
N SER A 31 -1.19 6.97 9.98
CA SER A 31 -1.81 6.27 8.86
C SER A 31 -0.75 5.62 7.98
N LEU A 32 -1.16 4.60 7.24
CA LEU A 32 -0.40 4.17 6.07
C LEU A 32 -0.55 5.26 5.00
N ASP A 33 0.54 5.92 4.63
CA ASP A 33 0.53 6.97 3.61
C ASP A 33 0.41 6.37 2.21
N SER A 34 1.28 5.40 1.94
CA SER A 34 1.34 4.68 0.67
C SER A 34 1.99 3.32 0.87
N ALA A 35 1.73 2.42 -0.08
CA ALA A 35 2.39 1.13 -0.21
C ALA A 35 2.85 0.97 -1.66
N GLU A 36 4.16 0.92 -1.86
CA GLU A 36 4.76 0.62 -3.17
C GLU A 36 4.85 -0.89 -3.36
N GLY A 37 4.80 -1.36 -4.60
CA GLY A 37 4.78 -2.80 -4.92
C GLY A 37 3.45 -3.48 -4.62
N VAL A 38 2.39 -2.71 -4.39
CA VAL A 38 1.01 -3.18 -4.18
C VAL A 38 0.19 -2.94 -5.44
N TRP A 39 -0.55 -3.96 -5.86
CA TRP A 39 -1.52 -3.91 -6.94
C TRP A 39 -2.89 -3.40 -6.45
N PRO A 40 -3.52 -2.40 -7.11
CA PRO A 40 -4.80 -1.86 -6.64
C PRO A 40 -5.97 -2.87 -6.69
N PRO A 41 -6.91 -2.81 -5.74
CA PRO A 41 -6.97 -1.83 -4.66
C PRO A 41 -6.21 -2.22 -3.38
N ASN A 42 -5.78 -3.47 -3.16
CA ASN A 42 -5.02 -3.90 -1.96
C ASN A 42 -4.48 -5.34 -2.16
N SER A 43 -3.75 -5.58 -3.24
CA SER A 43 -3.27 -6.90 -3.59
C SER A 43 -1.76 -6.90 -3.77
N ILE A 44 -1.10 -8.02 -3.53
CA ILE A 44 0.35 -8.17 -3.71
C ILE A 44 0.64 -9.46 -4.45
N VAL A 45 1.71 -9.47 -5.22
CA VAL A 45 2.12 -10.63 -6.01
C VAL A 45 3.30 -11.32 -5.31
N PRO A 46 3.36 -12.65 -5.26
CA PRO A 46 4.53 -13.36 -4.77
C PRO A 46 5.84 -12.87 -5.42
N GLY A 47 6.88 -12.67 -4.61
CA GLY A 47 8.19 -12.25 -5.10
C GLY A 47 8.38 -10.74 -5.25
N THR A 48 7.34 -9.92 -5.11
CA THR A 48 7.46 -8.46 -5.22
C THR A 48 8.14 -7.84 -4.01
N GLU A 49 8.92 -6.80 -4.26
CA GLU A 49 9.37 -5.89 -3.21
C GLU A 49 8.25 -4.93 -2.86
N ILE A 50 8.04 -4.72 -1.57
CA ILE A 50 6.98 -3.88 -1.01
C ILE A 50 7.63 -2.84 -0.11
N THR A 51 7.22 -1.59 -0.26
CA THR A 51 7.63 -0.50 0.65
C THR A 51 6.40 0.14 1.28
N PHE A 52 6.27 0.03 2.59
CA PHE A 52 5.24 0.77 3.34
C PHE A 52 5.80 2.10 3.81
N HIS A 53 5.07 3.19 3.55
CA HIS A 53 5.36 4.53 4.04
C HIS A 53 4.34 4.94 5.09
N ILE A 54 4.81 5.31 6.27
CA ILE A 54 3.95 5.65 7.41
C ILE A 54 3.96 7.14 7.63
N ARG A 55 2.77 7.74 7.72
CA ARG A 55 2.59 9.16 8.06
C ARG A 55 2.27 9.33 9.54
N LEU A 56 2.88 10.35 10.14
CA LEU A 56 2.45 10.88 11.43
C LEU A 56 1.87 12.27 11.23
N THR A 57 0.75 12.52 11.90
CA THR A 57 0.09 13.82 11.94
C THR A 57 -0.09 14.24 13.40
N ASN A 58 0.47 15.38 13.81
CA ASN A 58 0.25 15.96 15.12
C ASN A 58 -0.58 17.25 14.99
N VAL A 59 -1.85 17.20 15.34
CA VAL A 59 -2.74 18.36 15.29
C VAL A 59 -3.69 18.38 16.48
N GLY A 60 -4.21 19.56 16.80
CA GLY A 60 -5.35 19.73 17.71
C GLY A 60 -4.98 20.04 19.15
N PHE A 61 -3.70 20.04 19.50
CA PHE A 61 -3.24 20.37 20.86
C PHE A 61 -2.44 21.67 20.95
N ALA A 62 -2.03 22.29 19.83
CA ALA A 62 -1.27 23.54 19.81
C ALA A 62 0.05 23.48 20.60
N GLN A 63 0.60 22.27 20.76
CA GLN A 63 1.88 22.01 21.42
C GLN A 63 2.56 20.78 20.82
N PRO A 64 3.90 20.69 20.92
CA PRO A 64 4.62 19.54 20.42
C PRO A 64 4.40 18.28 21.28
N ALA A 65 4.43 17.11 20.65
CA ALA A 65 4.64 15.86 21.36
C ALA A 65 6.13 15.73 21.71
N THR A 66 6.46 15.77 23.00
CA THR A 66 7.83 15.73 23.53
C THR A 66 8.35 14.32 23.72
N ALA A 67 7.50 13.30 23.69
CA ALA A 67 7.94 11.92 23.54
C ALA A 67 6.97 11.16 22.65
N ILE A 68 7.51 10.21 21.88
CA ILE A 68 6.73 9.26 21.10
C ILE A 68 7.30 7.86 21.29
N ILE A 69 6.44 6.86 21.28
CA ILE A 69 6.86 5.47 21.29
C ILE A 69 5.85 4.63 20.50
N ASN A 70 6.36 3.72 19.66
CA ASN A 70 5.55 2.75 18.94
C ASN A 70 6.34 1.64 18.24
N GLY A 71 5.64 0.59 17.81
CA GLY A 71 6.06 -0.26 16.70
C GLY A 71 4.95 -0.68 15.76
N PHE A 72 5.36 -1.15 14.59
CA PHE A 72 4.52 -1.84 13.63
C PHE A 72 4.89 -3.32 13.60
N SER A 73 3.89 -4.16 13.36
CA SER A 73 4.11 -5.55 13.00
C SER A 73 3.73 -5.80 11.56
N VAL A 74 4.63 -6.48 10.85
CA VAL A 74 4.33 -7.12 9.57
C VAL A 74 4.11 -8.59 9.85
N TYR A 75 2.95 -9.12 9.45
CA TYR A 75 2.58 -10.50 9.70
C TYR A 75 1.76 -11.11 8.57
N GLY A 76 1.87 -12.42 8.42
CA GLY A 76 1.06 -13.20 7.51
C GLY A 76 -0.23 -13.69 8.16
N SER A 77 -1.30 -13.85 7.39
CA SER A 77 -2.52 -14.55 7.84
C SER A 77 -2.29 -16.06 8.07
N ASP A 78 -1.23 -16.61 7.49
CA ASP A 78 -0.82 -18.01 7.59
C ASP A 78 0.71 -18.10 7.82
N PRO A 79 1.22 -19.07 8.59
CA PRO A 79 2.66 -19.26 8.79
C PRO A 79 3.48 -19.50 7.51
N ALA A 80 2.87 -19.92 6.42
CA ALA A 80 3.54 -20.07 5.13
C ALA A 80 3.90 -18.72 4.48
N VAL A 81 3.15 -17.65 4.80
CA VAL A 81 3.44 -16.31 4.30
C VAL A 81 4.74 -15.83 4.94
N THR A 82 5.76 -15.70 4.08
CA THR A 82 7.11 -15.32 4.48
C THR A 82 7.64 -14.18 3.61
N TRP A 83 8.59 -13.42 4.15
CA TRP A 83 9.20 -12.28 3.49
C TRP A 83 10.67 -12.15 3.89
N GLU A 84 11.45 -11.38 3.12
CA GLU A 84 12.84 -11.04 3.41
C GLU A 84 12.95 -9.53 3.64
N TRP A 85 13.48 -9.13 4.80
CA TRP A 85 13.75 -7.72 5.06
C TRP A 85 14.91 -7.21 4.22
N ILE A 86 14.67 -6.11 3.50
CA ILE A 86 15.72 -5.44 2.73
C ILE A 86 16.25 -4.28 3.55
N ALA A 87 15.38 -3.34 3.95
CA ALA A 87 15.76 -2.18 4.73
C ALA A 87 14.56 -1.51 5.42
N TRP A 88 14.83 -0.65 6.39
CA TRP A 88 13.83 0.20 7.06
C TRP A 88 14.52 1.44 7.62
N GLY A 89 13.76 2.49 7.86
CA GLY A 89 14.32 3.70 8.43
C GLY A 89 13.35 4.85 8.60
N ASP A 90 13.93 5.99 8.90
CA ASP A 90 13.24 7.27 8.98
C ASP A 90 12.99 7.80 7.56
N GLY A 91 11.88 8.50 7.39
CA GLY A 91 11.55 9.25 6.17
C GLY A 91 12.42 10.50 6.01
N PRO A 92 11.96 11.54 5.28
CA PRO A 92 12.74 12.75 5.05
C PRO A 92 12.97 13.63 6.30
N VAL A 93 12.49 13.19 7.47
CA VAL A 93 12.52 13.95 8.72
C VAL A 93 13.74 13.55 9.54
N ASP A 94 14.56 14.53 9.94
CA ASP A 94 15.65 14.32 10.88
C ASP A 94 15.12 14.22 12.31
N PHE A 95 14.61 13.05 12.67
CA PHE A 95 14.06 12.80 14.00
C PHE A 95 15.11 12.91 15.12
N SER A 96 16.39 12.73 14.82
CA SER A 96 17.46 12.89 15.81
C SER A 96 17.59 14.35 16.27
N SER A 97 17.25 15.32 15.40
CA SER A 97 17.17 16.74 15.75
C SER A 97 15.89 17.09 16.51
N LEU A 98 14.79 16.39 16.26
CA LEU A 98 13.51 16.63 16.94
C LEU A 98 13.49 16.02 18.34
N PHE A 99 14.13 14.87 18.53
CA PHE A 99 14.17 14.10 19.78
C PHE A 99 15.60 13.98 20.29
N ASP A 100 16.09 15.08 20.87
CA ASP A 100 17.49 15.30 21.25
C ASP A 100 18.01 14.46 22.43
N LEU A 101 17.13 13.95 23.29
CA LEU A 101 17.55 13.11 24.42
C LEU A 101 17.76 11.66 24.00
N VAL A 102 16.77 11.11 23.27
CA VAL A 102 16.80 9.75 22.73
C VAL A 102 16.05 9.75 21.41
N TRP A 103 16.68 9.21 20.37
CA TRP A 103 15.99 8.68 19.19
C TRP A 103 16.50 7.26 18.96
N ALA A 104 15.59 6.30 18.89
CA ALA A 104 15.94 4.89 18.75
C ALA A 104 14.96 4.16 17.84
N MET A 105 15.53 3.35 16.95
CA MET A 105 14.81 2.31 16.23
C MET A 105 15.20 0.96 16.84
N ASN A 106 14.21 0.15 17.23
CA ASN A 106 14.44 -1.18 17.77
C ASN A 106 13.70 -2.22 16.95
N THR A 107 14.29 -3.40 16.86
CA THR A 107 13.70 -4.55 16.20
C THR A 107 13.52 -5.66 17.24
N TYR A 108 12.36 -6.30 17.25
CA TYR A 108 12.09 -7.41 18.18
C TYR A 108 12.10 -8.76 17.46
N SER A 109 11.62 -8.77 16.23
CA SER A 109 11.69 -9.92 15.32
C SER A 109 11.87 -9.42 13.90
N LEU A 110 12.75 -10.11 13.15
CA LEU A 110 13.06 -9.89 11.74
C LEU A 110 13.23 -11.24 11.03
N THR A 111 12.43 -12.23 11.43
CA THR A 111 12.55 -13.61 10.97
C THR A 111 11.93 -13.84 9.60
N GLY A 112 11.20 -12.86 9.06
CA GLY A 112 10.54 -12.98 7.76
C GLY A 112 9.36 -13.94 7.77
N SER A 113 8.78 -14.23 8.93
CA SER A 113 7.72 -15.24 9.09
C SER A 113 6.96 -15.02 10.39
N GLY A 114 5.70 -15.46 10.42
CA GLY A 114 4.83 -15.26 11.56
C GLY A 114 4.51 -13.78 11.74
N ALA A 115 5.25 -13.11 12.62
CA ALA A 115 5.11 -11.68 12.89
C ALA A 115 6.47 -11.06 13.21
N ASP A 116 6.87 -10.08 12.42
CA ASP A 116 8.04 -9.25 12.69
C ASP A 116 7.62 -7.92 13.26
N THR A 117 8.49 -7.28 14.04
CA THR A 117 8.17 -6.03 14.71
C THR A 117 9.35 -5.07 14.66
N LEU A 118 9.06 -3.89 14.11
CA LEU A 118 9.92 -2.72 14.09
C LEU A 118 9.30 -1.65 14.97
N GLY A 119 10.11 -0.88 15.69
CA GLY A 119 9.56 0.27 16.38
C GLY A 119 10.51 1.42 16.61
N TRP A 120 9.90 2.57 16.86
CA TRP A 120 10.51 3.88 16.94
C TRP A 120 10.15 4.51 18.28
N GLY A 121 11.13 5.14 18.90
CA GLY A 121 10.98 5.84 20.16
C GLY A 121 11.81 7.10 20.20
N GLY A 122 11.19 8.19 20.64
CA GLY A 122 11.80 9.51 20.72
C GLY A 122 11.47 10.21 22.03
N VAL A 123 12.45 10.90 22.62
CA VAL A 123 12.24 11.86 23.71
C VAL A 123 12.98 13.15 23.40
N SER A 124 12.28 14.27 23.47
CA SER A 124 12.81 15.61 23.36
C SER A 124 12.90 16.26 24.74
N THR A 125 13.89 17.11 24.90
CA THR A 125 14.16 17.87 26.11
C THR A 125 14.27 19.36 25.79
N GLN A 126 15.46 19.94 25.96
CA GLN A 126 15.63 21.39 25.89
C GLN A 126 15.88 21.89 24.47
N TYR A 127 16.49 21.09 23.60
CA TYR A 127 16.92 21.52 22.27
C TYR A 127 16.07 20.91 21.15
N GLY A 128 15.55 19.71 21.37
CA GLY A 128 14.64 19.04 20.45
C GLY A 128 13.24 19.65 20.50
N ALA A 129 12.68 19.98 19.34
CA ALA A 129 11.34 20.56 19.24
C ALA A 129 10.21 19.54 19.50
N GLY A 130 10.51 18.23 19.49
CA GLY A 130 9.51 17.17 19.42
C GLY A 130 8.75 17.20 18.09
N LEU A 131 7.63 16.48 18.02
CA LEU A 131 6.69 16.62 16.90
C LEU A 131 5.82 17.84 17.13
N VAL A 132 6.10 18.96 16.46
CA VAL A 132 5.33 20.21 16.60
C VAL A 132 3.85 20.07 16.21
N ASP A 133 2.98 20.94 16.74
CA ASP A 133 1.59 21.02 16.26
C ASP A 133 1.57 21.47 14.79
N GLY A 134 0.73 20.83 13.98
CA GLY A 134 0.74 20.96 12.52
C GLY A 134 1.77 20.06 11.82
N PHE A 135 2.52 19.22 12.53
CA PHE A 135 3.38 18.22 11.89
C PHE A 135 2.52 17.26 11.06
N ASP A 136 2.89 17.06 9.81
CA ASP A 136 2.22 16.15 8.89
C ASP A 136 3.21 15.68 7.82
N SER A 137 3.84 14.53 8.02
CA SER A 137 4.86 14.00 7.12
C SER A 137 4.92 12.49 7.16
N VAL A 138 5.38 11.90 6.05
CA VAL A 138 5.91 10.53 6.07
C VAL A 138 7.09 10.50 7.03
N ALA A 139 6.97 9.67 8.05
CA ALA A 139 7.89 9.56 9.16
C ALA A 139 8.77 8.31 9.03
N PHE A 140 8.22 7.19 8.58
CA PHE A 140 8.91 5.91 8.57
C PHE A 140 8.66 5.19 7.25
N TRP A 141 9.61 4.33 6.88
CA TRP A 141 9.42 3.40 5.78
C TRP A 141 9.98 2.01 6.11
N MET A 142 9.39 1.00 5.49
CA MET A 142 9.71 -0.42 5.68
C MET A 142 9.72 -1.11 4.33
N ASN A 143 10.87 -1.67 3.93
CA ASN A 143 11.06 -2.34 2.64
C ASN A 143 11.45 -3.81 2.83
N PHE A 144 10.71 -4.69 2.18
CA PHE A 144 10.89 -6.13 2.25
C PHE A 144 10.38 -6.79 0.97
N ARG A 145 10.79 -8.03 0.73
CA ARG A 145 10.37 -8.83 -0.42
C ARG A 145 9.48 -9.99 0.01
N LEU A 146 8.29 -10.12 -0.55
CA LEU A 146 7.43 -11.28 -0.32
C LEU A 146 8.07 -12.54 -0.94
N ALA A 147 7.93 -13.70 -0.31
CA ALA A 147 8.37 -14.95 -0.92
C ALA A 147 7.67 -15.20 -2.27
N GLY A 148 8.43 -15.67 -3.27
CA GLY A 148 7.94 -15.96 -4.62
C GLY A 148 7.15 -17.26 -4.76
N ASP A 149 6.50 -17.73 -3.68
CA ASP A 149 5.75 -18.97 -3.69
C ASP A 149 4.28 -18.71 -4.06
N GLN A 150 3.84 -19.25 -5.19
CA GLN A 150 2.46 -19.14 -5.66
C GLN A 150 1.45 -19.87 -4.76
N SER A 151 1.91 -20.76 -3.87
CA SER A 151 1.04 -21.38 -2.85
C SER A 151 0.47 -20.37 -1.84
N LEU A 152 1.04 -19.15 -1.81
CA LEU A 152 0.59 -18.07 -0.95
C LEU A 152 -0.68 -17.37 -1.45
N ILE A 153 -1.13 -17.64 -2.68
CA ILE A 153 -2.33 -17.01 -3.25
C ILE A 153 -3.56 -17.25 -2.37
N GLY A 154 -4.33 -16.19 -2.13
CA GLY A 154 -5.51 -16.16 -1.27
C GLY A 154 -5.20 -15.93 0.22
N HIS A 155 -3.93 -15.98 0.62
CA HIS A 155 -3.50 -15.52 1.94
C HIS A 155 -3.33 -14.00 1.96
N HIS A 156 -3.08 -13.44 3.15
CA HIS A 156 -2.89 -12.01 3.33
C HIS A 156 -1.57 -11.70 4.03
N LEU A 157 -0.95 -10.60 3.63
CA LEU A 157 0.09 -9.93 4.39
C LEU A 157 -0.49 -8.69 5.04
N CYS A 158 -0.29 -8.51 6.33
CA CYS A 158 -0.86 -7.39 7.08
C CYS A 158 0.24 -6.55 7.74
N LEU A 159 0.02 -5.25 7.72
CA LEU A 159 0.69 -4.26 8.52
C LEU A 159 -0.28 -3.78 9.61
N ASP A 160 0.15 -3.84 10.87
CA ASP A 160 -0.64 -3.27 11.96
C ASP A 160 0.23 -2.59 13.00
N SER A 161 -0.37 -1.69 13.78
CA SER A 161 0.20 -1.24 15.03
C SER A 161 0.37 -2.44 15.97
N THR A 162 1.48 -2.49 16.72
CA THR A 162 1.72 -3.58 17.65
C THR A 162 2.14 -3.09 19.02
N TYR A 163 2.16 -4.02 19.97
CA TYR A 163 2.72 -3.81 21.28
C TYR A 163 4.20 -3.42 21.14
N TYR A 164 4.52 -2.21 21.59
CA TYR A 164 5.89 -1.78 21.80
C TYR A 164 6.12 -1.53 23.30
N PRO A 165 7.01 -2.29 23.97
CA PRO A 165 7.27 -2.11 25.38
C PRO A 165 7.79 -0.69 25.70
N PRO A 166 7.39 -0.09 26.83
CA PRO A 166 6.59 -0.67 27.93
C PRO A 166 5.09 -0.35 27.90
N SER A 167 4.63 0.56 27.02
CA SER A 167 3.26 1.13 27.06
C SER A 167 2.20 0.27 26.37
N GLY A 168 2.64 -0.69 25.55
CA GLY A 168 1.80 -1.65 24.85
C GLY A 168 0.92 -1.09 23.75
N GLY A 169 1.32 0.03 23.18
CA GLY A 169 0.77 0.63 21.97
C GLY A 169 1.29 2.06 21.80
N TRP A 170 0.83 2.72 20.75
CA TRP A 170 1.12 4.12 20.49
C TRP A 170 0.86 4.99 21.73
N MET A 171 1.88 5.76 22.12
CA MET A 171 1.77 6.73 23.20
C MET A 171 2.65 7.92 22.90
N TRP A 172 2.03 9.09 22.86
CA TRP A 172 2.71 10.36 22.73
C TRP A 172 2.56 11.14 24.02
N ARG A 173 3.63 11.81 24.44
CA ARG A 173 3.65 12.66 25.63
C ARG A 173 3.63 14.11 25.21
N TYR A 174 2.78 14.87 25.88
CA TYR A 174 2.70 16.31 25.79
C TYR A 174 2.84 16.93 27.19
N ASP A 175 3.12 18.24 27.21
CA ASP A 175 3.06 19.00 28.44
C ASP A 175 1.61 19.17 28.94
N PRO A 176 1.43 19.45 30.24
CA PRO A 176 0.11 19.77 30.79
C PRO A 176 -0.57 20.89 29.98
N PRO A 177 -1.89 20.77 29.71
CA PRO A 177 -2.82 19.87 30.37
C PRO A 177 -3.00 18.48 29.71
N HIS A 178 -2.41 18.23 28.53
CA HIS A 178 -2.78 17.07 27.71
C HIS A 178 -2.14 15.76 28.19
N GLY A 179 -0.89 15.81 28.66
CA GLY A 179 -0.22 14.63 29.22
C GLY A 179 0.00 13.52 28.20
N GLU A 180 -0.33 12.27 28.54
CA GLU A 180 -0.20 11.13 27.63
C GLU A 180 -1.43 11.00 26.74
N VAL A 181 -1.21 10.93 25.43
CA VAL A 181 -2.25 10.77 24.43
C VAL A 181 -1.91 9.58 23.54
N ARG A 182 -2.93 8.79 23.20
CA ARG A 182 -2.82 7.72 22.22
C ARG A 182 -3.26 8.29 20.87
N PRO A 183 -2.34 8.54 19.91
CA PRO A 183 -2.75 8.94 18.58
C PRO A 183 -3.60 7.84 17.93
N SER A 184 -4.50 8.23 17.02
CA SER A 184 -5.36 7.27 16.33
C SER A 184 -4.60 6.57 15.20
N TRP A 185 -4.69 5.25 15.14
CA TRP A 185 -4.29 4.44 13.99
C TRP A 185 -5.52 4.19 13.10
N ASP A 186 -5.38 4.30 11.79
CA ASP A 186 -6.46 4.10 10.82
C ASP A 186 -6.87 2.63 10.65
N GLY A 187 -6.07 1.70 11.18
CA GLY A 187 -6.41 0.30 11.34
C GLY A 187 -5.42 -0.63 10.64
N PRO A 188 -5.55 -1.95 10.82
CA PRO A 188 -4.70 -2.90 10.11
C PRO A 188 -4.88 -2.76 8.60
N HIS A 189 -3.77 -2.68 7.86
CA HIS A 189 -3.76 -2.70 6.40
C HIS A 189 -3.34 -4.09 5.94
N CYS A 190 -4.28 -4.82 5.34
CA CYS A 190 -4.04 -6.18 4.86
C CYS A 190 -4.16 -6.22 3.34
N PHE A 191 -3.20 -6.91 2.72
CA PHE A 191 -3.08 -7.06 1.29
C PHE A 191 -3.29 -8.53 0.92
N GLU A 192 -4.22 -8.79 0.00
CA GLU A 192 -4.47 -10.13 -0.51
C GLU A 192 -3.34 -10.53 -1.44
N ILE A 193 -2.75 -11.70 -1.22
CA ILE A 193 -1.76 -12.27 -2.11
C ILE A 193 -2.50 -12.87 -3.29
N VAL A 194 -2.23 -12.39 -4.50
CA VAL A 194 -2.92 -12.78 -5.72
C VAL A 194 -1.93 -13.26 -6.78
N HIS A 195 -2.45 -13.96 -7.78
CA HIS A 195 -1.69 -14.26 -8.98
C HIS A 195 -1.42 -12.97 -9.76
N CYS A 196 -0.26 -12.85 -10.42
CA CYS A 196 0.05 -11.65 -11.19
C CYS A 196 -0.82 -11.50 -12.44
N CYS A 197 -1.13 -12.62 -13.10
CA CYS A 197 -2.03 -12.69 -14.25
C CYS A 197 -3.47 -12.84 -13.76
N ARG A 198 -4.40 -12.03 -14.28
CA ARG A 198 -5.82 -12.07 -13.95
C ARG A 198 -6.66 -12.37 -15.18
N GLY A 199 -7.60 -13.29 -15.05
CA GLY A 199 -8.50 -13.63 -16.16
C GLY A 199 -7.76 -14.37 -17.26
N GLY A 200 -7.32 -13.65 -18.29
CA GLY A 200 -6.59 -14.22 -19.43
C GLY A 200 -5.28 -13.49 -19.69
N VAL A 201 -4.40 -14.14 -20.44
CA VAL A 201 -3.10 -13.58 -20.83
C VAL A 201 -3.23 -12.41 -21.81
N GLY A 202 -2.17 -11.60 -21.93
CA GLY A 202 -2.01 -10.59 -22.97
C GLY A 202 -2.09 -9.13 -22.53
N ASN A 203 -2.41 -8.83 -21.26
CA ASN A 203 -2.33 -7.48 -20.68
C ASN A 203 -0.91 -7.25 -20.09
N ILE A 204 0.06 -7.12 -20.99
CA ILE A 204 1.49 -7.08 -20.72
C ILE A 204 1.93 -5.73 -20.12
N ASP A 205 1.26 -4.63 -20.52
CA ASP A 205 1.59 -3.30 -20.04
C ASP A 205 0.93 -2.95 -18.69
N PHE A 206 0.17 -3.90 -18.12
CA PHE A 206 -0.47 -3.81 -16.82
C PHE A 206 -1.59 -2.76 -16.75
N ASP A 207 -2.41 -2.67 -17.81
CA ASP A 207 -3.62 -1.84 -17.82
C ASP A 207 -4.55 -2.25 -16.64
N PRO A 208 -4.96 -1.29 -15.79
CA PRO A 208 -5.73 -1.59 -14.58
C PRO A 208 -7.17 -2.03 -14.85
N GLU A 209 -7.66 -1.88 -16.10
CA GLU A 209 -8.96 -2.39 -16.53
C GLU A 209 -8.85 -3.79 -17.16
N ASP A 210 -7.66 -4.40 -17.11
CA ASP A 210 -7.39 -5.76 -17.59
C ASP A 210 -7.64 -5.90 -19.10
N ARG A 211 -7.27 -4.85 -19.86
CA ARG A 211 -7.56 -4.76 -21.30
C ARG A 211 -6.33 -5.15 -22.11
N VAL A 212 -6.55 -6.08 -23.03
CA VAL A 212 -5.60 -6.40 -24.08
C VAL A 212 -5.80 -5.44 -25.26
N ASP A 213 -4.87 -4.52 -25.47
CA ASP A 213 -4.88 -3.54 -26.56
C ASP A 213 -3.49 -3.29 -27.20
N ILE A 214 -3.35 -2.19 -27.96
CA ILE A 214 -2.12 -1.90 -28.72
C ILE A 214 -0.94 -1.56 -27.81
N ALA A 215 -1.22 -1.09 -26.59
CA ALA A 215 -0.18 -0.75 -25.64
C ALA A 215 0.60 -1.99 -25.20
N ASP A 216 -0.05 -3.16 -25.06
CA ASP A 216 0.59 -4.44 -24.77
C ASP A 216 1.58 -4.87 -25.86
N VAL A 217 1.19 -4.71 -27.13
CA VAL A 217 2.07 -5.02 -28.26
C VAL A 217 3.28 -4.09 -28.25
N ILE A 218 3.07 -2.79 -28.00
CA ILE A 218 4.16 -1.82 -27.94
C ILE A 218 5.10 -2.18 -26.79
N TYR A 219 4.56 -2.51 -25.61
CA TYR A 219 5.33 -2.89 -24.44
C TYR A 219 6.16 -4.16 -24.70
N LEU A 220 5.52 -5.23 -25.19
CA LEU A 220 6.19 -6.49 -25.45
C LEU A 220 7.29 -6.33 -26.50
N VAL A 221 7.02 -5.59 -27.59
CA VAL A 221 8.03 -5.29 -28.61
C VAL A 221 9.18 -4.48 -28.03
N ASP A 222 8.90 -3.44 -27.25
CA ASP A 222 9.93 -2.61 -26.63
C ASP A 222 10.86 -3.45 -25.75
N TRP A 223 10.30 -4.28 -24.87
CA TRP A 223 11.06 -5.18 -24.01
C TRP A 223 11.82 -6.28 -24.79
N MET A 224 11.18 -6.95 -25.75
CA MET A 224 11.82 -8.05 -26.49
C MET A 224 13.02 -7.58 -27.32
N PHE A 225 12.98 -6.36 -27.83
CA PHE A 225 14.00 -5.82 -28.74
C PHE A 225 14.91 -4.78 -28.07
N SER A 226 14.88 -4.67 -26.74
CA SER A 226 15.71 -3.73 -25.98
C SER A 226 17.20 -4.14 -25.83
N ASP A 227 17.64 -5.32 -26.28
CA ASP A 227 19.05 -5.77 -26.15
C ASP A 227 19.96 -5.20 -27.28
N TYR A 228 21.20 -4.70 -27.15
CA TYR A 228 22.32 -4.84 -26.19
C TYR A 228 23.26 -3.59 -26.30
N GLY A 229 22.78 -2.37 -26.03
CA GLY A 229 23.37 -1.11 -26.59
C GLY A 229 24.02 -0.07 -25.67
N GLY A 230 23.91 -0.18 -24.34
CA GLY A 230 24.75 0.60 -23.40
C GLY A 230 24.13 1.74 -22.58
N ASP A 231 22.83 2.03 -22.65
CA ASP A 231 22.18 2.98 -21.72
C ASP A 231 21.11 2.31 -20.83
N PRO A 232 21.42 1.96 -19.56
CA PRO A 232 20.48 1.31 -18.66
C PRO A 232 19.27 2.17 -18.26
N ASP A 233 19.23 3.46 -18.61
CA ASP A 233 18.15 4.38 -18.26
C ASP A 233 17.09 4.55 -19.38
N ASP A 234 17.22 3.88 -20.54
CA ASP A 234 16.38 4.07 -21.75
C ASP A 234 15.61 2.82 -22.20
N TYR A 235 15.57 1.73 -21.41
CA TYR A 235 14.91 0.47 -21.77
C TYR A 235 13.63 0.21 -20.98
N GLY A 236 12.61 -0.36 -21.64
CA GLY A 236 11.41 -0.87 -20.99
C GLY A 236 11.74 -1.98 -19.97
N PRO A 237 11.20 -1.92 -18.74
CA PRO A 237 11.41 -2.97 -17.75
C PRO A 237 10.81 -4.31 -18.22
N PRO A 238 11.30 -5.45 -17.72
CA PRO A 238 10.66 -6.74 -18.00
C PRO A 238 9.17 -6.71 -17.65
N PRO A 239 8.32 -7.48 -18.37
CA PRO A 239 6.92 -7.63 -18.02
C PRO A 239 6.78 -7.96 -16.54
N PHE A 240 5.90 -7.22 -15.86
CA PHE A 240 5.69 -7.38 -14.43
C PHE A 240 5.20 -8.79 -14.08
N CYS A 241 4.35 -9.35 -14.94
CA CYS A 241 3.87 -10.73 -14.87
C CYS A 241 4.34 -11.51 -16.10
N PRO A 242 5.43 -12.29 -15.99
CA PRO A 242 5.91 -13.11 -17.10
C PRO A 242 4.85 -14.07 -17.66
N GLU A 243 4.02 -14.63 -16.78
CA GLU A 243 2.94 -15.54 -17.13
C GLU A 243 1.83 -14.88 -17.96
N GLU A 244 1.69 -13.55 -17.87
CA GLU A 244 0.73 -12.78 -18.68
C GLU A 244 1.27 -12.44 -20.06
N ALA A 245 2.60 -12.42 -20.21
CA ALA A 245 3.31 -12.21 -21.46
C ALA A 245 3.61 -13.52 -22.22
N ASP A 246 3.60 -14.67 -21.55
CA ASP A 246 3.64 -16.02 -22.14
C ASP A 246 2.24 -16.41 -22.64
N ILE A 247 1.80 -15.73 -23.69
CA ILE A 247 0.47 -15.83 -24.27
C ILE A 247 0.23 -17.19 -24.92
N ASP A 248 1.28 -17.81 -25.46
CA ASP A 248 1.18 -19.15 -26.07
C ASP A 248 1.34 -20.31 -25.06
N GLY A 249 1.69 -19.99 -23.81
CA GLY A 249 1.81 -20.93 -22.69
C GLY A 249 3.00 -21.89 -22.83
N SER A 250 4.06 -21.45 -23.51
CA SER A 250 5.28 -22.22 -23.73
C SER A 250 6.18 -22.29 -22.49
N GLY A 251 6.01 -21.38 -21.54
CA GLY A 251 6.85 -21.19 -20.35
C GLY A 251 8.02 -20.23 -20.56
N GLU A 252 8.15 -19.62 -21.74
CA GLU A 252 9.15 -18.60 -22.07
C GLU A 252 8.46 -17.46 -22.82
N ILE A 253 8.90 -16.22 -22.62
CA ILE A 253 8.39 -15.09 -23.40
C ILE A 253 9.26 -14.93 -24.65
N ASP A 254 8.70 -15.22 -25.82
CA ASP A 254 9.40 -15.14 -27.10
C ASP A 254 8.55 -14.52 -28.23
N ILE A 255 9.01 -14.66 -29.48
CA ILE A 255 8.34 -14.07 -30.65
C ILE A 255 7.01 -14.74 -30.98
N SER A 256 6.78 -15.98 -30.52
CA SER A 256 5.50 -16.65 -30.65
C SER A 256 4.42 -15.90 -29.87
N ASP A 257 4.68 -15.43 -28.65
CA ASP A 257 3.74 -14.64 -27.85
C ASP A 257 3.31 -13.37 -28.56
N LEU A 258 4.29 -12.64 -29.11
CA LEU A 258 4.03 -11.44 -29.90
C LEU A 258 3.17 -11.74 -31.13
N VAL A 259 3.42 -12.87 -31.81
CA VAL A 259 2.58 -13.30 -32.93
C VAL A 259 1.16 -13.59 -32.47
N VAL A 260 0.97 -14.32 -31.38
CA VAL A 260 -0.38 -14.62 -30.84
C VAL A 260 -1.11 -13.34 -30.44
N LEU A 261 -0.42 -12.39 -29.78
CA LEU A 261 -0.99 -11.09 -29.41
C LEU A 261 -1.46 -10.29 -30.64
N ILE A 262 -0.64 -10.22 -31.69
CA ILE A 262 -0.98 -9.53 -32.94
C ILE A 262 -2.17 -10.23 -33.64
N GLU A 263 -2.19 -11.56 -33.66
CA GLU A 263 -3.30 -12.31 -34.25
C GLU A 263 -4.61 -12.06 -33.51
N PHE A 264 -4.59 -12.07 -32.17
CA PHE A 264 -5.74 -11.70 -31.35
C PHE A 264 -6.26 -10.30 -31.70
N MET A 265 -5.37 -9.32 -31.69
CA MET A 265 -5.72 -7.90 -31.90
C MET A 265 -6.28 -7.58 -33.28
N PHE A 266 -5.68 -8.12 -34.34
CA PHE A 266 -5.94 -7.65 -35.71
C PHE A 266 -6.75 -8.63 -36.56
N LEU A 267 -6.74 -9.92 -36.21
CA LEU A 267 -7.43 -10.95 -36.99
C LEU A 267 -8.71 -11.43 -36.32
N GLY A 268 -9.07 -10.86 -35.16
CA GLY A 268 -10.19 -11.34 -34.35
C GLY A 268 -9.95 -12.78 -33.90
N GLY A 269 -8.73 -13.03 -33.42
CA GLY A 269 -8.22 -14.35 -33.06
C GLY A 269 -9.06 -15.07 -32.00
N PHE A 270 -8.61 -16.27 -31.64
CA PHE A 270 -9.25 -17.06 -30.58
C PHE A 270 -9.31 -16.27 -29.26
N PRO A 271 -10.29 -16.54 -28.39
CA PRO A 271 -10.25 -15.99 -27.04
C PRO A 271 -8.90 -16.34 -26.39
N MET A 272 -8.27 -15.35 -25.76
CA MET A 272 -6.99 -15.57 -25.07
C MET A 272 -7.13 -16.68 -24.04
N PRO A 273 -6.09 -17.53 -23.86
CA PRO A 273 -6.05 -18.49 -22.77
C PRO A 273 -6.29 -17.84 -21.40
N ASP A 274 -6.89 -18.60 -20.49
CA ASP A 274 -6.95 -18.20 -19.09
C ASP A 274 -5.53 -18.24 -18.49
N CYS A 275 -5.29 -17.41 -17.47
CA CYS A 275 -4.05 -17.45 -16.71
C CYS A 275 -3.79 -18.85 -16.10
N PRO A 276 -2.53 -19.29 -16.01
CA PRO A 276 -2.16 -20.61 -15.48
C PRO A 276 -2.48 -20.83 -13.99
#